data_AF-A1DK89-F1
#
_entry.id   AF-A1DK89-F1
#
_cell.length_a   1.000
_cell.length_b   1.000
_cell.length_c   1.000
_cell.angle_alpha   90.00
_cell.angle_beta   90.00
_cell.angle_gamma   90.00
#
_symmetry.space_group_name_H-M   'P 1'
#
loop_
_entity.id
_entity.type
_entity.pdbx_description
1 polymer ?
#
loop_
_entity_poly.entity_id
_entity_poly.type
_entity_poly.pdbx_seq_one_letter_code
_entity_poly.pdbx_strand_id
1 'polypeptide(L)' 'MKLSINIALALAFLTSSFSATASAETPLVTVQLTNDQSGANANVAVRADGVKHTIASLWGKTAVARNEFSDQA' A
#
# COMPACT_ATOMS: atom_id res chain seq x y z
N MET A 1 -18.62 -24.14 45.59
CA MET A 1 -18.91 -22.85 44.91
C MET A 1 -17.69 -21.94 44.77
N LYS A 2 -16.76 -21.86 45.73
CA LYS A 2 -15.57 -20.98 45.60
C LYS A 2 -14.54 -21.41 44.54
N LEU A 3 -14.30 -22.72 44.38
CA LEU A 3 -13.27 -23.22 43.44
C LEU A 3 -13.68 -23.07 41.96
N SER A 4 -14.96 -23.26 41.64
CA SER A 4 -15.50 -23.17 40.28
C SER A 4 -15.50 -21.75 39.71
N ILE A 5 -15.69 -20.74 40.56
CA ILE A 5 -15.64 -19.31 40.16
C ILE A 5 -14.22 -18.91 39.74
N ASN A 6 -13.19 -19.41 40.44
CA ASN A 6 -11.80 -19.08 40.13
C ASN A 6 -11.34 -19.69 38.80
N ILE A 7 -11.80 -20.91 38.49
CA ILE A 7 -11.51 -21.58 37.22
C ILE A 7 -12.19 -20.85 36.06
N ALA A 8 -13.46 -20.46 36.22
CA ALA A 8 -14.19 -19.70 35.20
C ALA A 8 -13.52 -18.35 34.90
N LEU A 9 -13.03 -17.66 35.95
CA LEU A 9 -12.34 -16.39 35.81
C LEU A 9 -10.98 -16.56 35.10
N ALA A 10 -10.20 -17.57 35.48
CA ALA A 10 -8.92 -17.87 34.84
C ALA A 10 -9.06 -18.24 33.36
N LEU A 11 -10.11 -18.99 33.01
CA LEU A 11 -10.37 -19.38 31.63
C LEU A 11 -10.83 -18.18 30.77
N ALA A 12 -11.64 -17.28 31.34
CA ALA A 12 -12.04 -16.04 30.66
C ALA A 12 -10.83 -15.14 30.36
N PHE A 13 -9.89 -15.00 31.31
CA PHE A 13 -8.64 -14.26 31.10
C PHE A 13 -7.69 -14.93 30.09
N LEU A 14 -7.69 -16.26 29.98
CA LEU A 14 -6.85 -16.96 29.01
C LEU A 14 -7.35 -16.75 27.57
N THR A 15 -8.67 -16.68 27.37
CA THR A 15 -9.27 -16.48 26.03
C THR A 15 -9.17 -15.05 25.50
N SER A 16 -8.95 -14.04 26.33
CA SER A 16 -8.74 -12.66 25.87
C SER A 16 -7.33 -12.41 25.30
N SER A 17 -6.45 -13.41 25.37
CA SER A 17 -5.05 -13.32 24.92
C SER A 17 -4.86 -13.61 23.42
N PHE A 18 -5.91 -14.00 22.69
CA PHE A 18 -5.88 -14.09 21.23
C PHE A 18 -5.96 -12.69 20.62
N SER A 19 -4.95 -11.88 20.90
CA SER A 19 -4.72 -10.62 20.21
C SER A 19 -4.55 -10.93 18.73
N ALA A 20 -5.52 -10.50 17.92
CA ALA A 20 -5.38 -10.52 16.47
C ALA A 20 -4.08 -9.81 16.11
N THR A 21 -3.15 -10.53 15.47
CA THR A 21 -1.96 -9.87 14.92
C THR A 21 -2.48 -8.99 13.80
N ALA A 22 -2.47 -7.66 13.98
CA ALA A 22 -2.69 -6.77 12.86
C ALA A 22 -1.65 -7.15 11.80
N SER A 23 -2.09 -7.70 10.67
CA SER A 23 -1.20 -7.88 9.52
C SER A 23 -0.67 -6.49 9.21
N ALA A 24 0.65 -6.31 9.28
CA ALA A 24 1.28 -5.07 8.89
C ALA A 24 1.20 -4.96 7.36
N GLU A 25 0.00 -4.67 6.83
CA GLU A 25 -0.22 -4.38 5.43
C GLU A 25 0.63 -3.16 5.09
N THR A 26 1.58 -3.34 4.18
CA THR A 26 2.43 -2.24 3.71
C THR A 26 1.54 -1.20 3.03
N PRO A 27 1.64 0.09 3.41
CA PRO A 27 0.70 1.09 2.95
C PRO A 27 0.84 1.28 1.44
N LEU A 28 -0.31 1.46 0.78
CA LEU A 28 -0.37 1.87 -0.62
C LEU A 28 -0.31 3.40 -0.67
N VAL A 29 0.69 3.95 -1.38
CA VAL A 29 0.91 5.38 -1.53
C VAL A 29 0.71 5.79 -2.98
N THR A 30 0.28 7.04 -3.20
CA THR A 30 0.16 7.62 -4.54
C THR A 30 1.40 8.43 -4.84
N VAL A 31 2.05 8.14 -5.97
CA VAL A 31 3.19 8.91 -6.49
C VAL A 31 2.76 9.59 -7.78
N GLN A 32 3.00 10.89 -7.87
CA GLN A 32 2.76 11.67 -9.08
C GLN A 32 4.06 11.97 -9.80
N LEU A 33 4.07 11.76 -11.12
CA LEU A 33 5.10 12.26 -12.01
C LEU A 33 4.48 13.28 -12.96
N THR A 34 5.15 14.43 -13.09
CA THR A 34 4.73 15.54 -13.94
C THR A 34 5.90 15.93 -14.84
N ASN A 35 5.58 16.30 -16.08
CA ASN A 35 6.51 16.85 -17.05
C ASN A 35 6.08 18.29 -17.35
N ASP A 36 6.83 19.26 -16.84
CA ASP A 36 6.51 20.68 -16.95
C ASP A 36 6.64 21.22 -18.39
N GLN A 37 7.41 20.55 -19.24
CA GLN A 37 7.59 20.96 -20.65
C GLN A 37 6.35 20.62 -21.49
N SER A 38 5.75 19.44 -21.29
CA SER A 38 4.55 18.99 -22.01
C SER A 38 3.25 19.28 -21.27
N GLY A 39 3.32 19.55 -19.97
CA GLY A 39 2.16 19.59 -19.08
C GLY A 39 1.58 18.21 -18.73
N ALA A 40 2.19 17.11 -19.20
CA ALA A 40 1.71 15.78 -18.91
C ALA A 40 1.94 15.39 -17.45
N ASN A 41 0.95 14.75 -16.82
CA ASN A 41 1.07 14.21 -15.47
C ASN A 41 0.39 12.85 -15.34
N ALA A 42 0.84 12.05 -14.37
CA ALA A 42 0.22 10.78 -14.05
C ALA A 42 0.49 10.33 -12.62
N ASN A 43 -0.56 9.81 -11.99
CA ASN A 43 -0.54 9.25 -10.64
C ASN A 43 -0.49 7.72 -10.72
N VAL A 44 0.34 7.12 -9.88
CA VAL A 44 0.45 5.65 -9.76
C VAL A 44 0.40 5.27 -8.29
N ALA A 45 -0.26 4.15 -7.99
CA ALA A 45 -0.27 3.58 -6.66
C ALA A 45 0.93 2.63 -6.51
N VAL A 46 1.72 2.80 -5.45
CA VAL A 46 2.92 2.01 -5.15
C VAL A 46 2.84 1.55 -3.70
N ARG A 47 3.18 0.28 -3.42
CA ARG A 47 3.31 -0.17 -2.03
C ARG A 47 4.61 0.34 -1.45
N ALA A 48 4.57 0.88 -0.23
CA ALA A 48 5.77 1.27 0.50
C ALA A 48 6.41 0.06 1.21
N ASP A 49 6.63 -1.01 0.45
CA ASP A 49 7.19 -2.29 0.92
C ASP A 49 8.71 -2.40 0.72
N GLY A 50 9.33 -1.37 0.14
CA GLY A 50 10.76 -1.31 -0.16
C GLY A 50 11.15 -1.98 -1.49
N VAL A 51 10.19 -2.53 -2.23
CA VAL A 51 10.43 -3.08 -3.57
C VAL A 51 10.73 -1.94 -4.54
N LYS A 52 11.78 -2.12 -5.34
CA LYS A 52 12.16 -1.16 -6.37
C LYS A 52 11.30 -1.34 -7.62
N HIS A 53 10.79 -0.23 -8.14
CA HIS A 53 10.04 -0.19 -9.39
C HIS A 53 10.80 0.65 -10.41
N THR A 54 10.76 0.25 -11.69
CA THR A 54 11.32 1.06 -12.77
C THR A 54 10.32 2.14 -13.19
N ILE A 55 10.83 3.29 -13.64
CA ILE A 55 9.98 4.38 -14.15
C ILE A 55 9.10 3.91 -15.30
N ALA A 56 9.64 3.11 -16.22
CA ALA A 56 8.89 2.56 -17.35
C ALA A 56 7.74 1.63 -16.91
N SER A 57 7.94 0.82 -15.86
CA SER A 57 6.88 -0.04 -15.33
C SER A 57 5.73 0.76 -14.72
N LEU A 58 6.03 1.91 -14.11
CA LEU A 58 5.04 2.74 -13.45
C LEU A 58 4.34 3.70 -14.42
N TRP A 59 5.09 4.40 -15.27
CA TRP A 59 4.58 5.48 -16.11
C TRP A 59 4.63 5.23 -17.61
N GLY A 60 5.20 4.11 -18.08
CA GLY A 60 5.42 3.83 -19.51
C GLY A 60 4.16 3.73 -20.36
N LYS A 61 2.99 3.58 -19.73
CA LYS A 61 1.66 3.56 -20.39
C LYS A 61 0.82 4.81 -20.10
N THR A 62 1.43 5.83 -19.52
CA THR A 62 0.76 7.07 -19.14
C THR A 62 1.08 8.19 -20.12
N ALA A 63 0.37 9.32 -19.99
CA ALA A 63 0.64 10.51 -20.79
C ALA A 63 2.08 11.01 -20.67
N VAL A 64 2.73 10.80 -19.53
CA VAL A 64 4.11 11.24 -19.25
C VAL A 64 5.13 10.53 -20.15
N ALA A 65 4.83 9.33 -20.64
CA ALA A 65 5.73 8.56 -21.50
C ALA A 65 5.54 8.81 -23.00
N ARG A 66 4.56 9.64 -23.39
CA ARG A 66 4.38 9.99 -24.81
C ARG A 66 5.47 10.96 -25.23
N ASN A 67 6.09 10.67 -26.37
CA ASN A 67 7.00 11.60 -27.02
C ASN A 67 6.17 12.61 -27.83
N GLU A 68 6.25 13.89 -27.49
CA GLU A 68 5.55 15.03 -28.13
C GLU A 68 5.91 15.27 -29.62
N PHE A 69 6.64 14.35 -30.26
CA PHE A 69 7.31 14.56 -31.56
C PHE A 69 6.85 13.62 -32.69
N SER A 70 5.70 12.96 -32.56
CA SER A 70 5.21 12.01 -33.58
C SER A 70 4.13 12.54 -34.54
N ASP A 71 3.68 13.79 -34.36
CA ASP A 71 2.60 14.38 -35.16
C ASP A 71 3.06 15.49 -36.16
N GLN A 72 4.35 15.50 -36.54
CA GLN A 72 4.85 16.36 -37.64
C GLN A 72 5.60 15.53 -38.70
N ALA A 73 4.87 14.69 -39.42
CA ALA A 73 5.34 14.07 -40.67
C ALA A 73 4.22 14.10 -41.71
#